data_AF-Q4F883-F1
#
_entry.id   AF-Q4F883-F1
#
_cell.length_a   1.000
_cell.length_b   1.000
_cell.length_c   1.000
_cell.angle_alpha   90.00
_cell.angle_beta   90.00
_cell.angle_gamma   90.00
#
_symmetry.space_group_name_H-M   'P 1'
#
loop_
_entity.id
_entity.type
_entity.pdbx_description
1 polymer ?
#
loop_
_entity_poly.entity_id
_entity_poly.type
_entity_poly.pdbx_seq_one_letter_code
_entity_poly.pdbx_strand_id
1 'polypeptide(L)'
;MESSSSLKGSALGKLVVTSGLLHSSWSKILEIHNPPYSNHDPGLQVSKKKKDSGLEFQIHREEKFTLVVFSAPPICRSSSSDSTLLHVKDKENPFPFLCSENNPSFSLHTPAFNLFTSASTSLTYLKSELLQTLKSEKPVIITGAALGGSVASLYTLWLLETIEPTLKRPLCITFGSPLIGDASLQQILENSVRNSCFLHVVSAQTRIKMDFFKPFGTFLICFDSGCVCIEDHVAVTELLNGVHDSGLVDYSQVLNRLDQSMLSLADSRLIPEDVIKGIEKRAEMKNLRFDMMFKKLNDMKISMAYIEWYKKKCKEVKIGYYDRFKTQLAFPSKEFDINIKNHHKSELNRFWKSVVEEVERRPQSDASILKRRFLFSGNNYRRMIEPLDIAEYYLEGRKEYRTTGRSHHYVMLEKWFGMESILIEKERCKKRDLSDLLTFDSCFWAEVEDSLIVINQLNTTVGMRDDVREVLTRKLVEFEGYVWEIITKREVSPEIFLEESSFMKWWKEYKKIKGFNSSYLTEFMNTRKYESYGKSQ
;
A
#
# COMPACT_ATOMS: atom_id res chain seq x y z
N MET A 1 -17.26 -12.40 -32.13
CA MET A 1 -16.19 -13.06 -31.35
C MET A 1 -16.43 -12.73 -29.90
N GLU A 2 -16.29 -13.69 -28.99
CA GLU A 2 -16.29 -13.38 -27.56
C GLU A 2 -15.05 -12.57 -27.19
N SER A 3 -15.20 -11.67 -26.23
CA SER A 3 -14.12 -10.82 -25.77
C SER A 3 -13.08 -11.63 -24.95
N SER A 4 -11.86 -11.12 -24.81
CA SER A 4 -10.79 -11.84 -24.09
C SER A 4 -11.15 -12.05 -22.61
N SER A 5 -11.80 -11.06 -22.00
CA SER A 5 -12.27 -11.13 -20.61
C SER A 5 -13.35 -12.20 -20.40
N SER A 6 -14.34 -12.27 -21.31
CA SER A 6 -15.40 -13.28 -21.28
C SER A 6 -14.82 -14.70 -21.32
N LEU A 7 -13.92 -14.96 -22.26
CA LEU A 7 -13.28 -16.27 -22.42
C LEU A 7 -12.47 -16.68 -21.18
N LYS A 8 -11.75 -15.75 -20.55
CA LYS A 8 -10.99 -16.01 -19.31
C LYS A 8 -11.90 -16.40 -18.16
N GLY A 9 -12.99 -15.66 -17.95
CA GLY A 9 -13.96 -15.93 -16.88
C GLY A 9 -14.62 -17.30 -17.03
N SER A 10 -15.06 -17.64 -18.24
CA SER A 10 -15.67 -18.93 -18.56
C SER A 10 -14.68 -20.10 -18.43
N ALA A 11 -13.45 -19.95 -18.93
CA ALA A 11 -12.42 -20.97 -18.82
C ALA A 11 -12.02 -21.22 -17.35
N LEU A 12 -11.86 -20.14 -16.56
CA LEU A 12 -11.55 -20.25 -15.13
C LEU A 12 -12.71 -20.90 -14.36
N GLY A 13 -13.95 -20.57 -14.68
CA GLY A 13 -15.14 -21.22 -14.10
C GLY A 13 -15.14 -22.74 -14.37
N LYS A 14 -14.96 -23.15 -15.64
CA LYS A 14 -14.86 -24.57 -16.03
C LYS A 14 -13.70 -25.30 -15.32
N LEU A 15 -12.55 -24.64 -15.18
CA LEU A 15 -11.41 -25.19 -14.43
C LEU A 15 -11.75 -25.44 -12.95
N VAL A 16 -12.43 -24.49 -12.30
CA VAL A 16 -12.85 -24.64 -10.90
C VAL A 16 -13.85 -25.78 -10.74
N VAL A 17 -14.84 -25.90 -11.63
CA VAL A 17 -15.82 -27.01 -11.57
C VAL A 17 -15.14 -28.36 -11.75
N THR A 18 -14.33 -28.52 -12.80
CA THR A 18 -13.65 -29.79 -13.11
C THR A 18 -12.57 -30.18 -12.10
N SER A 19 -12.09 -29.24 -11.28
CA SER A 19 -11.12 -29.53 -10.21
C SER A 19 -11.68 -30.40 -9.07
N GLY A 20 -13.02 -30.49 -8.93
CA GLY A 20 -13.68 -31.16 -7.82
C GLY A 20 -13.56 -30.45 -6.46
N LEU A 21 -12.94 -29.26 -6.41
CA LEU A 21 -12.80 -28.48 -5.17
C LEU A 21 -14.15 -27.99 -4.63
N LEU A 22 -15.09 -27.66 -5.52
CA LEU A 22 -16.44 -27.25 -5.11
C LEU A 22 -17.20 -28.42 -4.49
N HIS A 23 -17.22 -29.58 -5.16
CA HIS A 23 -17.90 -30.78 -4.69
C HIS A 23 -17.34 -31.29 -3.37
N SER A 24 -16.01 -31.36 -3.23
CA SER A 24 -15.37 -31.76 -1.97
C SER A 24 -15.65 -30.77 -0.84
N SER A 25 -15.67 -29.46 -1.12
CA SER A 25 -16.02 -28.45 -0.12
C SER A 25 -17.49 -28.54 0.30
N TRP A 26 -18.40 -28.69 -0.67
CA TRP A 26 -19.84 -28.73 -0.40
C TRP A 26 -20.26 -30.03 0.30
N SER A 27 -19.69 -31.18 -0.06
CA SER A 27 -20.00 -32.45 0.61
C SER A 27 -19.64 -32.40 2.11
N LYS A 28 -18.48 -31.82 2.45
CA LYS A 28 -18.06 -31.62 3.85
C LYS A 28 -18.91 -30.57 4.59
N ILE A 29 -19.47 -29.58 3.88
CA ILE A 29 -20.49 -28.68 4.44
C ILE A 29 -21.79 -29.43 4.77
N LEU A 30 -22.23 -30.40 3.95
CA LEU A 30 -23.43 -31.18 4.25
C LEU A 30 -23.22 -32.09 5.48
N GLU A 31 -22.04 -32.69 5.63
CA GLU A 31 -21.67 -33.56 6.75
C GLU A 31 -21.78 -32.86 8.13
N ILE A 32 -21.37 -31.58 8.24
CA ILE A 32 -21.43 -30.84 9.51
C ILE A 32 -22.87 -30.47 9.92
N HIS A 33 -23.77 -30.26 8.95
CA HIS A 33 -25.17 -29.90 9.22
C HIS A 33 -26.07 -31.14 9.44
N ASN A 34 -25.79 -32.25 8.75
CA ASN A 34 -26.56 -33.48 8.81
C ASN A 34 -25.63 -34.69 9.06
N PRO A 35 -25.30 -35.01 10.33
CA PRO A 35 -24.47 -36.17 10.64
C PRO A 35 -25.15 -37.45 10.12
N PRO A 36 -24.38 -38.40 9.53
CA PRO A 36 -24.93 -39.61 8.90
C PRO A 36 -25.68 -40.54 9.85
N TYR A 37 -25.64 -40.32 11.18
CA TYR A 37 -26.32 -41.13 12.20
C TYR A 37 -27.63 -40.54 12.74
N SER A 38 -28.19 -39.51 12.10
CA SER A 38 -29.37 -38.80 12.62
C SER A 38 -30.74 -39.38 12.20
N ASN A 39 -30.80 -40.45 11.38
CA ASN A 39 -32.05 -41.07 10.97
C ASN A 39 -31.93 -42.60 10.98
N HIS A 40 -32.59 -43.27 11.93
CA HIS A 40 -33.26 -44.58 11.75
C HIS A 40 -33.92 -44.99 13.09
N ASP A 41 -34.90 -44.22 13.55
CA ASP A 41 -36.00 -44.80 14.32
C ASP A 41 -37.29 -43.96 14.12
N PRO A 42 -38.27 -44.41 13.32
CA PRO A 42 -39.49 -43.65 13.02
C PRO A 42 -40.45 -43.48 14.21
N GLY A 43 -40.12 -43.99 15.40
CA GLY A 43 -41.02 -44.03 16.56
C GLY A 43 -40.69 -43.09 17.72
N LEU A 44 -39.56 -42.37 17.69
CA LEU A 44 -39.14 -41.55 18.82
C LEU A 44 -39.11 -40.07 18.43
N GLN A 45 -40.07 -39.30 18.95
CA GLN A 45 -40.00 -37.84 18.99
C GLN A 45 -38.81 -37.43 19.88
N VAL A 46 -37.59 -37.58 19.36
CA VAL A 46 -36.42 -36.92 19.95
C VAL A 46 -36.58 -35.46 19.58
N SER A 47 -37.13 -34.70 20.53
CA SER A 47 -37.01 -33.25 20.58
C SER A 47 -35.65 -32.87 20.01
N LYS A 48 -35.62 -32.13 18.88
CA LYS A 48 -34.41 -31.45 18.41
C LYS A 48 -33.90 -30.66 19.61
N LYS A 49 -32.98 -31.23 20.38
CA LYS A 49 -32.23 -30.51 21.40
C LYS A 49 -31.68 -29.33 20.63
N LYS A 50 -32.09 -28.12 21.01
CA LYS A 50 -31.51 -26.86 20.53
C LYS A 50 -30.00 -27.05 20.63
N LYS A 51 -29.36 -27.39 19.52
CA LYS A 51 -27.91 -27.45 19.39
C LYS A 51 -27.48 -26.01 19.68
N ASP A 52 -26.64 -25.82 20.70
CA ASP A 52 -26.24 -24.49 21.15
C ASP A 52 -25.83 -23.65 19.93
N SER A 53 -26.49 -22.49 19.76
CA SER A 53 -26.49 -21.72 18.52
C SER A 53 -25.20 -20.90 18.32
N GLY A 54 -24.05 -21.52 18.58
CA GLY A 54 -22.72 -20.93 18.41
C GLY A 54 -22.11 -21.24 17.03
N LEU A 55 -20.86 -20.83 16.87
CA LEU A 55 -20.03 -21.20 15.72
C LEU A 55 -19.49 -22.63 15.89
N GLU A 56 -19.64 -23.46 14.88
CA GLU A 56 -19.05 -24.81 14.83
C GLU A 56 -18.04 -24.90 13.69
N PHE A 57 -16.99 -25.71 13.85
CA PHE A 57 -16.09 -26.04 12.75
C PHE A 57 -15.57 -27.49 12.82
N GLN A 58 -15.22 -28.05 11.67
CA GLN A 58 -14.62 -29.39 11.56
C GLN A 58 -13.39 -29.36 10.65
N ILE A 59 -12.40 -30.19 10.96
CA ILE A 59 -11.12 -30.26 10.25
C ILE A 59 -10.99 -31.62 9.57
N HIS A 60 -10.85 -31.62 8.25
CA HIS A 60 -10.64 -32.79 7.41
C HIS A 60 -9.20 -32.79 6.91
N ARG A 61 -8.42 -33.79 7.32
CA ARG A 61 -6.99 -33.90 6.98
C ARG A 61 -6.82 -34.87 5.81
N GLU A 62 -7.16 -34.42 4.62
CA GLU A 62 -7.02 -35.19 3.38
C GLU A 62 -5.54 -35.35 2.99
N GLU A 63 -5.22 -36.26 2.09
CA GLU A 63 -3.84 -36.46 1.61
C GLU A 63 -3.28 -35.19 0.94
N LYS A 64 -4.07 -34.60 0.02
CA LYS A 64 -3.64 -33.48 -0.83
C LYS A 64 -3.69 -32.11 -0.17
N PHE A 65 -4.58 -31.91 0.79
CA PHE A 65 -4.82 -30.62 1.46
C PHE A 65 -5.48 -30.83 2.82
N THR A 66 -5.53 -29.79 3.65
CA THR A 66 -6.35 -29.77 4.87
C THR A 66 -7.57 -28.88 4.61
N LEU A 67 -8.77 -29.37 4.89
CA LEU A 67 -10.03 -28.67 4.68
C LEU A 67 -10.72 -28.36 6.01
N VAL A 68 -11.02 -27.08 6.24
CA VAL A 68 -11.71 -26.59 7.44
C VAL A 68 -13.11 -26.12 7.05
N VAL A 69 -14.13 -26.74 7.63
CA VAL A 69 -15.54 -26.38 7.39
C VAL A 69 -16.06 -25.57 8.56
N PHE A 70 -16.63 -24.40 8.28
CA PHE A 70 -17.36 -23.58 9.24
C PHE A 70 -18.88 -23.74 9.07
N SER A 71 -19.59 -23.91 10.19
CA SER A 71 -21.04 -23.86 10.29
C SER A 71 -21.44 -22.80 11.31
N ALA A 72 -22.46 -22.03 10.97
CA ALA A 72 -22.98 -20.94 11.79
C ALA A 72 -24.50 -21.00 11.87
N PRO A 73 -25.12 -20.31 12.84
CA PRO A 73 -26.57 -20.19 12.92
C PRO A 73 -27.19 -19.57 11.64
N PRO A 74 -28.50 -19.77 11.41
CA PRO A 74 -29.20 -19.17 10.29
C PRO A 74 -29.04 -17.63 10.23
N ILE A 75 -28.98 -17.08 9.01
CA ILE A 75 -28.84 -15.63 8.79
C ILE A 75 -30.04 -14.87 9.38
N CYS A 76 -29.76 -13.89 10.24
CA CYS A 76 -30.77 -12.95 10.70
C CYS A 76 -30.95 -11.82 9.67
N ARG A 77 -32.06 -11.86 8.90
CA ARG A 77 -32.30 -10.92 7.79
C ARG A 77 -32.47 -9.46 8.22
N SER A 78 -32.91 -9.20 9.46
CA SER A 78 -33.04 -7.82 9.97
C SER A 78 -31.69 -7.14 10.19
N SER A 79 -30.64 -7.93 10.41
CA SER A 79 -29.27 -7.46 10.64
C SER A 79 -28.41 -7.51 9.37
N SER A 80 -29.02 -7.35 8.20
CA SER A 80 -28.31 -7.45 6.90
C SER A 80 -27.26 -6.33 6.73
N SER A 81 -27.55 -5.12 7.21
CA SER A 81 -26.66 -3.95 7.10
C SER A 81 -25.98 -3.55 8.44
N ASP A 82 -26.16 -4.35 9.51
CA ASP A 82 -25.53 -4.07 10.81
C ASP A 82 -24.01 -4.21 10.68
N SER A 83 -23.28 -3.16 11.05
CA SER A 83 -21.84 -3.08 10.84
C SER A 83 -21.06 -2.70 12.10
N THR A 84 -19.88 -3.31 12.23
CA THR A 84 -18.91 -3.03 13.28
C THR A 84 -17.70 -2.35 12.64
N LEU A 85 -17.41 -1.12 13.04
CA LEU A 85 -16.25 -0.36 12.58
C LEU A 85 -14.99 -0.83 13.30
N LEU A 86 -13.96 -1.18 12.54
CA LEU A 86 -12.64 -1.55 13.05
C LEU A 86 -11.60 -0.52 12.60
N HIS A 87 -10.84 0.02 13.55
CA HIS A 87 -9.84 1.06 13.30
C HIS A 87 -8.43 0.55 13.67
N VAL A 88 -7.39 0.99 12.95
CA VAL A 88 -5.99 0.56 13.17
C VAL A 88 -5.46 0.89 14.57
N LYS A 89 -5.96 1.99 15.15
CA LYS A 89 -5.62 2.44 16.51
C LYS A 89 -6.37 1.68 17.61
N ASP A 90 -7.41 0.92 17.26
CA ASP A 90 -8.15 0.13 18.23
C ASP A 90 -7.36 -1.14 18.57
N LYS A 91 -7.16 -1.38 19.87
CA LYS A 91 -6.42 -2.55 20.38
C LYS A 91 -7.25 -3.83 20.29
N GLU A 92 -8.58 -3.72 20.22
CA GLU A 92 -9.49 -4.86 20.11
C GLU A 92 -9.67 -5.31 18.65
N ASN A 93 -9.17 -4.54 17.69
CA ASN A 93 -9.18 -4.90 16.27
C ASN A 93 -8.27 -6.10 16.00
N PRO A 94 -8.79 -7.25 15.53
CA PRO A 94 -7.99 -8.43 15.23
C PRO A 94 -7.25 -8.37 13.88
N PHE A 95 -7.44 -7.29 13.10
CA PHE A 95 -6.90 -7.10 11.75
C PHE A 95 -6.10 -5.79 11.57
N PRO A 96 -5.16 -5.43 12.47
CA PRO A 96 -4.41 -4.17 12.35
C PRO A 96 -3.59 -4.07 11.05
N PHE A 97 -3.03 -5.17 10.56
CA PHE A 97 -2.22 -5.21 9.34
C PHE A 97 -3.04 -5.25 8.05
N LEU A 98 -4.36 -5.34 8.15
CA LEU A 98 -5.28 -5.18 7.03
C LEU A 98 -5.56 -3.70 6.74
N CYS A 99 -5.45 -2.80 7.71
CA CYS A 99 -5.62 -1.36 7.47
C CYS A 99 -4.53 -0.81 6.53
N SER A 100 -4.85 0.25 5.78
CA SER A 100 -3.90 1.01 4.95
C SER A 100 -3.75 2.45 5.45
N GLU A 101 -2.78 3.22 4.94
CA GLU A 101 -2.66 4.64 5.32
C GLU A 101 -3.88 5.43 4.79
N ASN A 102 -4.38 5.09 3.60
CA ASN A 102 -5.59 5.70 3.03
C ASN A 102 -6.86 5.29 3.80
N ASN A 103 -6.94 4.02 4.21
CA ASN A 103 -8.09 3.45 4.90
C ASN A 103 -7.66 2.90 6.27
N PRO A 104 -7.50 3.78 7.28
CA PRO A 104 -7.11 3.38 8.63
C PRO A 104 -8.23 2.66 9.39
N SER A 105 -9.42 2.56 8.81
CA SER A 105 -10.57 1.81 9.33
C SER A 105 -11.42 1.23 8.21
N PHE A 106 -12.10 0.12 8.51
CA PHE A 106 -13.08 -0.52 7.64
C PHE A 106 -14.20 -1.14 8.49
N SER A 107 -15.33 -1.47 7.88
CA SER A 107 -16.47 -2.03 8.60
C SER A 107 -16.74 -3.47 8.20
N LEU A 108 -17.12 -4.30 9.18
CA LEU A 108 -17.50 -5.70 8.98
C LEU A 108 -18.96 -5.96 9.37
N HIS A 109 -19.57 -6.97 8.75
CA HIS A 109 -20.90 -7.47 9.13
C HIS A 109 -20.93 -7.94 10.59
N THR A 110 -21.72 -7.26 11.43
CA THR A 110 -21.70 -7.46 12.89
C THR A 110 -21.99 -8.90 13.32
N PRO A 111 -23.04 -9.58 12.81
CA PRO A 111 -23.27 -10.98 13.16
C PRO A 111 -22.09 -11.91 12.85
N ALA A 112 -21.47 -11.77 11.66
CA ALA A 112 -20.31 -12.57 11.29
C ALA A 112 -19.10 -12.26 12.19
N PHE A 113 -18.85 -10.98 12.47
CA PHE A 113 -17.74 -10.54 13.31
C PHE A 113 -17.89 -10.99 14.78
N ASN A 114 -19.11 -10.93 15.33
CA ASN A 114 -19.39 -11.39 16.70
C ASN A 114 -19.19 -12.91 16.83
N LEU A 115 -19.62 -13.70 15.85
CA LEU A 115 -19.36 -15.14 15.85
C LEU A 115 -17.85 -15.43 15.80
N PHE A 116 -17.12 -14.73 14.92
CA PHE A 116 -15.67 -14.86 14.81
C PHE A 116 -14.93 -14.53 16.12
N THR A 117 -15.25 -13.39 16.74
CA THR A 117 -14.60 -12.95 18.00
C THR A 117 -14.98 -13.81 19.19
N SER A 118 -16.23 -14.29 19.27
CA SER A 118 -16.70 -15.19 20.33
C SER A 118 -15.98 -16.54 20.35
N ALA A 119 -15.46 -16.99 19.19
CA ALA A 119 -14.73 -18.25 19.03
C ALA A 119 -13.19 -18.09 19.07
N SER A 120 -12.69 -16.91 19.49
CA SER A 120 -11.26 -16.54 19.43
C SER A 120 -10.31 -17.59 20.05
N THR A 121 -10.68 -18.21 21.18
CA THR A 121 -9.85 -19.23 21.84
C THR A 121 -9.63 -20.45 20.95
N SER A 122 -10.70 -21.07 20.44
CA SER A 122 -10.61 -22.25 19.57
C SER A 122 -9.97 -21.93 18.21
N LEU A 123 -10.24 -20.73 17.67
CA LEU A 123 -9.68 -20.30 16.40
C LEU A 123 -8.18 -20.02 16.51
N THR A 124 -7.69 -19.55 17.66
CA THR A 124 -6.25 -19.36 17.89
C THR A 124 -5.48 -20.67 17.84
N TYR A 125 -6.00 -21.72 18.49
CA TYR A 125 -5.40 -23.06 18.42
C TYR A 125 -5.37 -23.59 16.98
N LEU A 126 -6.50 -23.46 16.27
CA LEU A 126 -6.60 -23.84 14.87
C LEU A 126 -5.60 -23.06 13.99
N LYS A 127 -5.42 -21.75 14.22
CA LYS A 127 -4.50 -20.92 13.44
C LYS A 127 -3.06 -21.43 13.54
N SER A 128 -2.62 -21.83 14.74
CA SER A 128 -1.29 -22.43 14.93
C SER A 128 -1.11 -23.72 14.13
N GLU A 129 -2.10 -24.63 14.17
CA GLU A 129 -2.07 -25.89 13.40
C GLU A 129 -2.03 -25.64 11.89
N LEU A 130 -2.85 -24.72 11.38
CA LEU A 130 -2.91 -24.42 9.96
C LEU A 130 -1.65 -23.71 9.45
N LEU A 131 -1.06 -22.79 10.24
CA LEU A 131 0.21 -22.16 9.88
C LEU A 131 1.35 -23.19 9.82
N GLN A 132 1.35 -24.20 10.70
CA GLN A 132 2.32 -25.30 10.62
C GLN A 132 2.09 -26.18 9.38
N THR A 133 0.82 -26.45 9.06
CA THR A 133 0.43 -27.20 7.85
C THR A 133 0.90 -26.49 6.56
N LEU A 134 0.74 -25.17 6.50
CA LEU A 134 1.22 -24.36 5.37
C LEU A 134 2.75 -24.32 5.28
N LYS A 135 3.45 -24.33 6.43
CA LYS A 135 4.93 -24.43 6.48
C LYS A 135 5.45 -25.77 5.98
N SER A 136 4.70 -26.86 6.12
CA SER A 136 5.03 -28.15 5.48
C SER A 136 4.59 -28.21 4.02
N GLU A 137 4.35 -27.06 3.39
CA GLU A 137 3.88 -26.90 2.01
C GLU A 137 2.57 -27.62 1.67
N LYS A 138 1.79 -28.02 2.68
CA LYS A 138 0.49 -28.66 2.48
C LYS A 138 -0.59 -27.57 2.35
N PRO A 139 -1.34 -27.51 1.23
CA PRO A 139 -2.39 -26.51 1.04
C PRO A 139 -3.50 -26.60 2.09
N VAL A 140 -4.11 -25.45 2.38
CA VAL A 140 -5.25 -25.33 3.30
C VAL A 140 -6.43 -24.70 2.57
N ILE A 141 -7.60 -25.35 2.66
CA ILE A 141 -8.88 -24.85 2.18
C ILE A 141 -9.77 -24.54 3.38
N ILE A 142 -10.39 -23.37 3.40
CA ILE A 142 -11.36 -22.98 4.40
C ILE A 142 -12.70 -22.77 3.70
N THR A 143 -13.78 -23.37 4.21
CA THR A 143 -15.07 -23.34 3.54
C THR A 143 -16.24 -23.15 4.50
N GLY A 144 -17.37 -22.71 3.97
CA GLY A 144 -18.61 -22.57 4.71
C GLY A 144 -19.76 -22.11 3.81
N ALA A 145 -20.99 -22.32 4.25
CA ALA A 145 -22.20 -21.84 3.59
C ALA A 145 -22.86 -20.73 4.39
N ALA A 146 -23.58 -19.83 3.72
CA ALA A 146 -24.31 -18.73 4.36
C ALA A 146 -23.42 -17.98 5.38
N LEU A 147 -23.88 -17.77 6.61
CA LEU A 147 -23.11 -17.08 7.65
C LEU A 147 -21.82 -17.84 8.05
N GLY A 148 -21.78 -19.17 7.89
CA GLY A 148 -20.58 -19.97 8.12
C GLY A 148 -19.48 -19.65 7.10
N GLY A 149 -19.86 -19.38 5.85
CA GLY A 149 -18.94 -18.90 4.82
C GLY A 149 -18.44 -17.47 5.09
N SER A 150 -19.27 -16.62 5.70
CA SER A 150 -18.82 -15.30 6.16
C SER A 150 -17.74 -15.40 7.25
N VAL A 151 -17.94 -16.26 8.24
CA VAL A 151 -16.93 -16.50 9.30
C VAL A 151 -15.69 -17.19 8.74
N ALA A 152 -15.83 -18.13 7.80
CA ALA A 152 -14.70 -18.72 7.07
C ALA A 152 -13.83 -17.67 6.35
N SER A 153 -14.48 -16.64 5.76
CA SER A 153 -13.77 -15.54 5.09
C SER A 153 -13.01 -14.66 6.10
N LEU A 154 -13.66 -14.30 7.22
CA LEU A 154 -13.00 -13.57 8.31
C LEU A 154 -11.80 -14.33 8.87
N TYR A 155 -11.95 -15.64 9.07
CA TYR A 155 -10.89 -16.50 9.54
C TYR A 155 -9.73 -16.58 8.53
N THR A 156 -10.02 -16.60 7.23
CA THR A 156 -8.98 -16.56 6.18
C THR A 156 -8.25 -15.22 6.17
N LEU A 157 -8.95 -14.09 6.31
CA LEU A 157 -8.29 -12.77 6.50
C LEU A 157 -7.37 -12.78 7.72
N TRP A 158 -7.78 -13.45 8.80
CA TRP A 158 -7.01 -13.54 10.05
C TRP A 158 -5.78 -14.47 9.94
N LEU A 159 -5.87 -15.54 9.15
CA LEU A 159 -4.70 -16.38 8.81
C LEU A 159 -3.68 -15.59 7.99
N LEU A 160 -4.16 -14.80 7.02
CA LEU A 160 -3.33 -13.98 6.14
C LEU A 160 -2.68 -12.77 6.83
N GLU A 161 -3.10 -12.46 8.06
CA GLU A 161 -2.63 -11.31 8.84
C GLU A 161 -1.12 -11.37 9.11
N THR A 162 -0.58 -12.56 9.35
CA THR A 162 0.83 -12.78 9.72
C THR A 162 1.45 -13.95 8.96
N ILE A 163 0.83 -14.36 7.84
CA ILE A 163 1.37 -15.45 7.02
C ILE A 163 2.68 -15.02 6.36
N GLU A 164 3.64 -15.93 6.27
CA GLU A 164 4.86 -15.70 5.51
C GLU A 164 4.51 -15.65 4.01
N PRO A 165 4.88 -14.57 3.27
CA PRO A 165 4.47 -14.40 1.87
C PRO A 165 4.96 -15.49 0.90
N THR A 166 5.99 -16.26 1.27
CA THR A 166 6.56 -17.35 0.46
C THR A 166 5.75 -18.64 0.53
N LEU A 167 4.90 -18.80 1.54
CA LEU A 167 4.08 -20.00 1.71
C LEU A 167 2.95 -20.06 0.67
N LYS A 168 2.47 -21.27 0.40
CA LYS A 168 1.23 -21.46 -0.37
C LYS A 168 0.10 -20.74 0.36
N ARG A 169 -0.66 -19.91 -0.36
CA ARG A 169 -1.76 -19.14 0.23
C ARG A 169 -2.94 -20.06 0.52
N PRO A 170 -3.68 -19.85 1.64
CA PRO A 170 -4.94 -20.53 1.87
C PRO A 170 -5.97 -20.12 0.80
N LEU A 171 -6.92 -21.02 0.52
CA LEU A 171 -8.06 -20.75 -0.34
C LEU A 171 -9.36 -20.80 0.48
N CYS A 172 -10.13 -19.72 0.45
CA CYS A 172 -11.46 -19.66 1.04
C CYS A 172 -12.52 -19.89 -0.04
N ILE A 173 -13.36 -20.91 0.11
CA ILE A 173 -14.49 -21.20 -0.79
C ILE A 173 -15.78 -21.01 -0.01
N THR A 174 -16.69 -20.16 -0.47
CA THR A 174 -17.94 -19.90 0.26
C THR A 174 -19.15 -20.14 -0.64
N PHE A 175 -20.26 -20.59 -0.07
CA PHE A 175 -21.48 -20.91 -0.81
C PHE A 175 -22.64 -20.05 -0.32
N GLY A 176 -23.13 -19.14 -1.18
CA GLY A 176 -24.27 -18.26 -0.89
C GLY A 176 -24.12 -17.47 0.41
N SER A 177 -22.91 -16.98 0.67
CA SER A 177 -22.62 -16.17 1.86
C SER A 177 -23.03 -14.72 1.64
N PRO A 178 -23.55 -14.02 2.67
CA PRO A 178 -23.76 -12.59 2.59
C PRO A 178 -22.42 -11.84 2.48
N LEU A 179 -22.48 -10.60 2.00
CA LEU A 179 -21.32 -9.71 1.97
C LEU A 179 -20.87 -9.37 3.40
N ILE A 180 -19.57 -9.12 3.55
CA ILE A 180 -18.93 -9.08 4.88
C ILE A 180 -18.23 -7.74 5.14
N GLY A 181 -17.70 -7.09 4.11
CA GLY A 181 -16.92 -5.86 4.23
C GLY A 181 -17.57 -4.68 3.51
N ASP A 182 -17.30 -3.47 3.97
CA ASP A 182 -17.73 -2.23 3.33
C ASP A 182 -16.84 -1.83 2.14
N ALA A 183 -17.12 -0.64 1.57
CA ALA A 183 -16.30 -0.08 0.50
C ALA A 183 -14.84 0.14 0.92
N SER A 184 -14.58 0.48 2.19
CA SER A 184 -13.22 0.64 2.70
C SER A 184 -12.43 -0.68 2.64
N LEU A 185 -13.04 -1.79 3.10
CA LEU A 185 -12.41 -3.10 2.99
C LEU A 185 -12.21 -3.54 1.54
N GLN A 186 -13.21 -3.32 0.68
CA GLN A 186 -13.09 -3.63 -0.76
C GLN A 186 -11.90 -2.90 -1.38
N GLN A 187 -11.74 -1.60 -1.12
CA GLN A 187 -10.63 -0.80 -1.64
C GLN A 187 -9.27 -1.25 -1.08
N ILE A 188 -9.19 -1.65 0.19
CA ILE A 188 -7.96 -2.24 0.77
C ILE A 188 -7.60 -3.52 0.02
N LEU A 189 -8.55 -4.44 -0.11
CA LEU A 189 -8.32 -5.76 -0.69
C LEU A 189 -8.05 -5.70 -2.20
N GLU A 190 -8.63 -4.76 -2.94
CA GLU A 190 -8.32 -4.52 -4.36
C GLU A 190 -6.82 -4.34 -4.61
N ASN A 191 -6.12 -3.81 -3.60
CA ASN A 191 -4.70 -3.50 -3.62
C ASN A 191 -3.85 -4.60 -2.92
N SER A 192 -4.45 -5.72 -2.53
CA SER A 192 -3.81 -6.77 -1.73
C SER A 192 -3.75 -8.13 -2.42
N VAL A 193 -2.70 -8.90 -2.14
CA VAL A 193 -2.63 -10.31 -2.55
C VAL A 193 -3.74 -11.15 -1.89
N ARG A 194 -4.23 -10.73 -0.72
CA ARG A 194 -5.29 -11.41 0.04
C ARG A 194 -6.56 -11.59 -0.78
N ASN A 195 -6.87 -10.66 -1.69
CA ASN A 195 -8.08 -10.73 -2.51
C ASN A 195 -8.11 -11.98 -3.40
N SER A 196 -6.94 -12.50 -3.81
CA SER A 196 -6.83 -13.73 -4.60
C SER A 196 -7.09 -15.02 -3.82
N CYS A 197 -7.31 -14.93 -2.51
CA CYS A 197 -7.55 -16.08 -1.63
C CYS A 197 -9.03 -16.43 -1.47
N PHE A 198 -9.95 -15.71 -2.12
CA PHE A 198 -11.38 -15.86 -1.90
C PHE A 198 -12.11 -16.24 -3.18
N LEU A 199 -12.93 -17.29 -3.09
CA LEU A 199 -13.81 -17.77 -4.14
C LEU A 199 -15.25 -17.86 -3.59
N HIS A 200 -16.08 -16.89 -3.96
CA HIS A 200 -17.47 -16.77 -3.53
C HIS A 200 -18.40 -17.40 -4.57
N VAL A 201 -18.93 -18.60 -4.27
CA VAL A 201 -19.85 -19.34 -5.13
C VAL A 201 -21.27 -18.85 -4.88
N VAL A 202 -21.90 -18.36 -5.95
CA VAL A 202 -23.26 -17.83 -5.92
C VAL A 202 -24.07 -18.35 -7.11
N SER A 203 -25.35 -18.65 -6.89
CA SER A 203 -26.27 -18.89 -8.00
C SER A 203 -26.53 -17.56 -8.74
N ALA A 204 -26.71 -17.61 -10.06
CA ALA A 204 -27.05 -16.45 -10.89
C ALA A 204 -28.40 -15.81 -10.51
N GLN A 205 -29.26 -16.54 -9.80
CA GLN A 205 -30.52 -16.04 -9.25
C GLN A 205 -30.34 -15.31 -7.91
N THR A 206 -29.15 -15.36 -7.31
CA THR A 206 -28.84 -14.67 -6.06
C THR A 206 -28.93 -13.16 -6.26
N ARG A 207 -29.61 -12.47 -5.34
CA ARG A 207 -29.62 -11.02 -5.24
C ARG A 207 -29.22 -10.61 -3.83
N ILE A 208 -28.39 -9.59 -3.73
CA ILE A 208 -27.83 -9.09 -2.48
C ILE A 208 -28.07 -7.59 -2.43
N LYS A 209 -28.55 -7.08 -1.29
CA LYS A 209 -28.65 -5.65 -1.05
C LYS A 209 -27.25 -5.08 -0.77
N MET A 210 -26.65 -4.43 -1.76
CA MET A 210 -25.29 -3.89 -1.68
C MET A 210 -25.25 -2.40 -1.35
N ASP A 211 -26.12 -1.92 -0.45
CA ASP A 211 -26.16 -0.50 -0.07
C ASP A 211 -24.90 -0.12 0.73
N PHE A 212 -24.58 -0.88 1.76
CA PHE A 212 -23.44 -0.67 2.64
C PHE A 212 -22.28 -1.63 2.35
N PHE A 213 -22.52 -2.93 2.46
CA PHE A 213 -21.50 -3.96 2.22
C PHE A 213 -21.24 -4.15 0.71
N LYS A 214 -19.98 -4.43 0.37
CA LYS A 214 -19.48 -4.50 -1.02
C LYS A 214 -18.74 -5.83 -1.27
N PRO A 215 -18.74 -6.34 -2.51
CA PRO A 215 -18.06 -7.59 -2.86
C PRO A 215 -16.53 -7.43 -2.86
N PHE A 216 -15.81 -8.40 -2.31
CA PHE A 216 -14.37 -8.56 -2.50
C PHE A 216 -14.07 -10.00 -2.91
N GLY A 217 -12.85 -10.29 -3.36
CA GLY A 217 -12.49 -11.62 -3.85
C GLY A 217 -13.02 -11.94 -5.24
N THR A 218 -12.87 -13.19 -5.65
CA THR A 218 -13.37 -13.71 -6.92
C THR A 218 -14.76 -14.33 -6.71
N PHE A 219 -15.74 -13.97 -7.54
CA PHE A 219 -17.06 -14.57 -7.52
C PHE A 219 -17.19 -15.61 -8.64
N LEU A 220 -17.67 -16.80 -8.30
CA LEU A 220 -18.09 -17.80 -9.27
C LEU A 220 -19.62 -17.75 -9.36
N ILE A 221 -20.13 -17.22 -10.47
CA ILE A 221 -21.57 -17.11 -10.71
C ILE A 221 -22.04 -18.31 -11.51
N CYS A 222 -22.95 -19.10 -10.93
CA CYS A 222 -23.43 -20.36 -11.46
C CYS A 222 -24.82 -20.21 -12.11
N PHE A 223 -24.89 -20.50 -13.41
CA PHE A 223 -26.10 -20.57 -14.22
C PHE A 223 -26.45 -22.04 -14.47
N ASP A 224 -27.64 -22.31 -15.02
CA ASP A 224 -28.03 -23.69 -15.36
C ASP A 224 -27.18 -24.26 -16.51
N SER A 225 -26.72 -23.40 -17.43
CA SER A 225 -25.91 -23.78 -18.60
C SER A 225 -24.41 -23.66 -18.38
N GLY A 226 -23.93 -23.24 -17.21
CA GLY A 226 -22.50 -23.10 -16.93
C GLY A 226 -22.19 -22.13 -15.82
N CYS A 227 -20.92 -21.72 -15.70
CA CYS A 227 -20.49 -20.75 -14.70
C CYS A 227 -19.39 -19.84 -15.25
N VAL A 228 -19.19 -18.71 -14.57
CA VAL A 228 -18.20 -17.70 -14.93
C VAL A 228 -17.57 -17.12 -13.68
N CYS A 229 -16.24 -17.02 -13.68
CA CYS A 229 -15.48 -16.33 -12.64
C CYS A 229 -15.39 -14.83 -12.95
N ILE A 230 -15.70 -13.99 -11.97
CA ILE A 230 -15.60 -12.54 -12.05
C ILE A 230 -14.78 -12.02 -10.87
N GLU A 231 -13.64 -11.42 -11.17
CA GLU A 231 -12.77 -10.75 -10.19
C GLU A 231 -13.08 -9.26 -10.05
N ASP A 232 -13.74 -8.69 -11.05
CA ASP A 232 -14.08 -7.27 -11.11
C ASP A 232 -15.31 -6.99 -10.22
N HIS A 233 -15.06 -6.37 -9.07
CA HIS A 233 -16.10 -6.13 -8.06
C HIS A 233 -17.23 -5.21 -8.54
N VAL A 234 -16.97 -4.34 -9.53
CA VAL A 234 -18.00 -3.49 -10.14
C VAL A 234 -18.96 -4.33 -10.96
N ALA A 235 -18.45 -5.26 -11.77
CA ALA A 235 -19.27 -6.22 -12.52
C ALA A 235 -20.04 -7.17 -11.59
N VAL A 236 -19.43 -7.62 -10.49
CA VAL A 236 -20.16 -8.40 -9.47
C VAL A 236 -21.33 -7.60 -8.91
N THR A 237 -21.13 -6.31 -8.66
CA THR A 237 -22.21 -5.40 -8.19
C THR A 237 -23.31 -5.26 -9.24
N GLU A 238 -22.96 -5.05 -10.51
CA GLU A 238 -23.92 -4.94 -11.63
C GLU A 238 -24.78 -6.21 -11.77
N LEU A 239 -24.22 -7.40 -11.53
CA LEU A 239 -24.90 -8.68 -11.72
C LEU A 239 -25.73 -9.16 -10.52
N LEU A 240 -25.28 -8.86 -9.31
CA LEU A 240 -25.86 -9.45 -8.08
C LEU A 240 -26.60 -8.43 -7.21
N ASN A 241 -26.43 -7.13 -7.42
CA ASN A 241 -27.13 -6.13 -6.62
C ASN A 241 -28.64 -6.22 -6.82
N GLY A 242 -29.39 -6.09 -5.73
CA GLY A 242 -30.85 -6.11 -5.74
C GLY A 242 -31.45 -5.38 -4.55
N VAL A 243 -32.77 -5.24 -4.55
CA VAL A 243 -33.52 -4.58 -3.48
C VAL A 243 -33.75 -5.47 -2.25
N HIS A 244 -33.61 -6.79 -2.40
CA HIS A 244 -33.82 -7.78 -1.37
C HIS A 244 -32.73 -8.85 -1.40
N ASP A 245 -32.36 -9.34 -0.21
CA ASP A 245 -31.46 -10.49 -0.07
C ASP A 245 -32.19 -11.79 -0.34
N SER A 246 -31.80 -12.49 -1.41
CA SER A 246 -32.29 -13.83 -1.71
C SER A 246 -31.86 -14.83 -0.64
N GLY A 247 -32.69 -15.84 -0.37
CA GLY A 247 -32.33 -16.94 0.52
C GLY A 247 -31.21 -17.83 -0.05
N LEU A 248 -30.66 -18.70 0.80
CA LEU A 248 -29.68 -19.71 0.39
C LEU A 248 -30.37 -20.75 -0.53
N VAL A 249 -29.78 -21.00 -1.70
CA VAL A 249 -30.20 -22.06 -2.62
C VAL A 249 -29.56 -23.40 -2.23
N ASP A 250 -30.11 -24.52 -2.71
CA ASP A 250 -29.49 -25.82 -2.58
C ASP A 250 -28.31 -25.95 -3.56
N TYR A 251 -27.09 -25.70 -3.08
CA TYR A 251 -25.89 -25.82 -3.90
C TYR A 251 -25.61 -27.25 -4.37
N SER A 252 -26.25 -28.27 -3.79
CA SER A 252 -26.16 -29.64 -4.32
C SER A 252 -26.77 -29.70 -5.72
N GLN A 253 -27.93 -29.06 -5.92
CA GLN A 253 -28.54 -28.93 -7.24
C GLN A 253 -27.74 -28.03 -8.17
N VAL A 254 -27.20 -26.91 -7.66
CA VAL A 254 -26.37 -26.00 -8.47
C VAL A 254 -25.16 -26.75 -9.03
N LEU A 255 -24.43 -27.49 -8.20
CA LEU A 255 -23.25 -28.26 -8.64
C LEU A 255 -23.64 -29.38 -9.62
N ASN A 256 -24.74 -30.10 -9.36
CA ASN A 256 -25.23 -31.12 -10.29
C ASN A 256 -25.56 -30.55 -11.69
N ARG A 257 -26.14 -29.33 -11.77
CA ARG A 257 -26.41 -28.66 -13.05
C ARG A 257 -25.11 -28.24 -13.75
N LEU A 258 -24.10 -27.81 -12.99
CA LEU A 258 -22.78 -27.50 -13.56
C LEU A 258 -22.10 -28.74 -14.14
N ASP A 259 -22.22 -29.89 -13.49
CA ASP A 259 -21.68 -31.16 -14.03
C ASP A 259 -22.35 -31.53 -15.35
N GLN A 260 -23.67 -31.36 -15.45
CA GLN A 260 -24.43 -31.57 -16.69
C GLN A 260 -24.03 -30.55 -17.78
N SER A 261 -23.79 -29.29 -17.40
CA SER A 261 -23.31 -28.24 -18.30
C SER A 261 -21.95 -28.59 -18.93
N MET A 262 -21.06 -29.28 -18.22
CA MET A 262 -19.75 -29.67 -18.78
C MET A 262 -19.87 -30.64 -19.98
N LEU A 263 -20.99 -31.36 -20.11
CA LEU A 263 -21.29 -32.24 -21.23
C LEU A 263 -22.14 -31.56 -22.32
N SER A 264 -22.58 -30.32 -22.08
CA SER A 264 -23.41 -29.55 -23.01
C SER A 264 -22.59 -28.87 -24.10
N LEU A 265 -23.15 -28.77 -25.31
CA LEU A 265 -22.60 -27.99 -26.43
C LEU A 265 -22.96 -26.50 -26.36
N ALA A 266 -23.63 -26.05 -25.28
CA ALA A 266 -24.09 -24.68 -25.15
C ALA A 266 -22.95 -23.71 -24.79
N ASP A 267 -22.42 -23.00 -25.79
CA ASP A 267 -21.62 -21.78 -25.59
C ASP A 267 -22.55 -20.57 -25.50
N SER A 268 -23.31 -20.49 -24.41
CA SER A 268 -24.17 -19.33 -24.12
C SER A 268 -23.35 -18.20 -23.49
N ARG A 269 -23.48 -16.97 -24.01
CA ARG A 269 -22.97 -15.78 -23.32
C ARG A 269 -23.72 -15.57 -22.02
N LEU A 270 -23.07 -15.90 -20.90
CA LEU A 270 -23.66 -15.84 -19.56
C LEU A 270 -23.73 -14.41 -19.01
N ILE A 271 -22.86 -13.52 -19.49
CA ILE A 271 -22.69 -12.14 -18.98
C ILE A 271 -23.16 -11.12 -20.04
N PRO A 272 -23.89 -10.06 -19.64
CA PRO A 272 -24.29 -8.98 -20.52
C PRO A 272 -23.10 -8.24 -21.17
N GLU A 273 -23.29 -7.77 -22.41
CA GLU A 273 -22.22 -7.17 -23.23
C GLU A 273 -21.66 -5.85 -22.65
N ASP A 274 -22.50 -5.06 -22.00
CA ASP A 274 -22.12 -3.80 -21.34
C ASP A 274 -21.26 -4.05 -20.09
N VAL A 275 -21.58 -5.08 -19.31
CA VAL A 275 -20.78 -5.53 -18.17
C VAL A 275 -19.40 -5.98 -18.64
N ILE A 276 -19.33 -6.78 -19.71
CA ILE A 276 -18.06 -7.20 -20.33
C ILE A 276 -17.22 -5.98 -20.73
N LYS A 277 -17.80 -5.00 -21.41
CA LYS A 277 -17.10 -3.76 -21.79
C LYS A 277 -16.54 -3.00 -20.58
N GLY A 278 -17.29 -2.97 -19.48
CA GLY A 278 -16.83 -2.40 -18.21
C GLY A 278 -15.60 -3.12 -17.65
N ILE A 279 -15.63 -4.45 -17.63
CA ILE A 279 -14.51 -5.29 -17.16
C ILE A 279 -13.26 -5.02 -17.99
N GLU A 280 -13.37 -4.98 -19.32
CA GLU A 280 -12.21 -4.78 -20.20
C GLU A 280 -11.56 -3.41 -20.00
N LYS A 281 -12.38 -2.35 -19.95
CA LYS A 281 -11.89 -0.99 -19.68
C LYS A 281 -11.13 -0.92 -18.35
N ARG A 282 -11.66 -1.54 -17.29
CA ARG A 282 -11.01 -1.56 -15.97
C ARG A 282 -9.74 -2.41 -15.95
N ALA A 283 -9.74 -3.54 -16.66
CA ALA A 283 -8.55 -4.39 -16.80
C ALA A 283 -7.41 -3.67 -17.55
N GLU A 284 -7.71 -2.93 -18.62
CA GLU A 284 -6.72 -2.11 -19.35
C GLU A 284 -6.11 -1.03 -18.44
N MET A 285 -6.95 -0.29 -17.70
CA MET A 285 -6.47 0.72 -16.75
C MET A 285 -5.60 0.12 -15.65
N LYS A 286 -5.95 -1.08 -15.15
CA LYS A 286 -5.17 -1.81 -14.15
C LYS A 286 -3.81 -2.25 -14.69
N ASN A 287 -3.75 -2.73 -15.93
CA ASN A 287 -2.50 -3.14 -16.60
C ASN A 287 -1.54 -1.95 -16.80
N LEU A 288 -2.05 -0.80 -17.23
CA LEU A 288 -1.28 0.44 -17.34
C LEU A 288 -0.64 0.85 -16.00
N ARG A 289 -1.40 0.71 -14.89
CA ARG A 289 -0.90 0.99 -13.54
C ARG A 289 0.22 0.05 -13.12
N PHE A 290 0.13 -1.24 -13.46
CA PHE A 290 1.18 -2.22 -13.14
C PHE A 290 2.47 -2.01 -13.93
N ASP A 291 2.37 -1.69 -15.23
CA ASP A 291 3.54 -1.45 -16.09
C ASP A 291 4.41 -0.29 -15.57
N MET A 292 3.77 0.72 -14.94
CA MET A 292 4.45 1.84 -14.30
C MET A 292 5.35 1.46 -13.12
N MET A 293 5.25 0.26 -12.53
CA MET A 293 6.13 -0.12 -11.42
C MET A 293 7.34 -0.95 -11.82
N PHE A 294 7.21 -1.78 -12.86
CA PHE A 294 8.28 -2.72 -13.25
C PHE A 294 9.11 -2.17 -14.41
N LYS A 295 8.47 -1.68 -15.48
CA LYS A 295 9.17 -1.19 -16.67
C LYS A 295 9.87 0.14 -16.39
N LYS A 296 9.17 1.05 -15.74
CA LYS A 296 9.69 2.36 -15.30
C LYS A 296 10.80 2.26 -14.24
N LEU A 297 11.05 1.09 -13.65
CA LEU A 297 12.14 0.95 -12.67
C LEU A 297 13.52 1.15 -13.33
N ASN A 298 13.70 0.68 -14.56
CA ASN A 298 14.92 0.92 -15.32
C ASN A 298 15.01 2.38 -15.77
N ASP A 299 13.91 2.96 -16.23
CA ASP A 299 13.85 4.39 -16.61
C ASP A 299 14.19 5.31 -15.42
N MET A 300 13.74 4.93 -14.22
CA MET A 300 14.08 5.61 -12.96
C MET A 300 15.59 5.54 -12.71
N LYS A 301 16.21 4.36 -12.82
CA LYS A 301 17.67 4.20 -12.64
C LYS A 301 18.47 4.99 -13.67
N ILE A 302 18.04 4.95 -14.94
CA ILE A 302 18.66 5.73 -16.01
C ILE A 302 18.58 7.22 -15.67
N SER A 303 17.40 7.73 -15.32
CA SER A 303 17.23 9.13 -14.95
C SER A 303 18.05 9.52 -13.72
N MET A 304 18.17 8.65 -12.72
CA MET A 304 19.06 8.90 -11.56
C MET A 304 20.52 9.03 -12.00
N ALA A 305 21.01 8.15 -12.89
CA ALA A 305 22.37 8.24 -13.42
C ALA A 305 22.63 9.55 -14.19
N TYR A 306 21.64 10.05 -14.93
CA TYR A 306 21.72 11.38 -15.57
C TYR A 306 21.82 12.51 -14.53
N ILE A 307 21.10 12.41 -13.40
CA ILE A 307 21.21 13.39 -12.31
C ILE A 307 22.57 13.31 -11.61
N GLU A 308 23.11 12.12 -11.37
CA GLU A 308 24.46 11.93 -10.83
C GLU A 308 25.52 12.52 -11.76
N TRP A 309 25.39 12.30 -13.07
CA TRP A 309 26.27 12.91 -14.07
C TRP A 309 26.14 14.43 -14.08
N TYR A 310 24.91 14.96 -14.03
CA TYR A 310 24.65 16.39 -13.90
C TYR A 310 25.32 16.97 -12.65
N LYS A 311 25.16 16.31 -11.50
CA LYS A 311 25.79 16.71 -10.24
C LYS A 311 27.30 16.80 -10.35
N LYS A 312 27.94 15.78 -10.93
CA LYS A 312 29.38 15.77 -11.19
C LYS A 312 29.81 16.92 -12.10
N LYS A 313 29.12 17.17 -13.22
CA LYS A 313 29.45 18.29 -14.13
C LYS A 313 29.33 19.65 -13.44
N CYS A 314 28.32 19.85 -12.60
CA CYS A 314 28.12 21.10 -11.87
C CYS A 314 29.20 21.32 -10.79
N LYS A 315 29.71 20.23 -10.19
CA LYS A 315 30.83 20.27 -9.23
C LYS A 315 32.14 20.71 -9.90
N GLU A 316 32.45 20.19 -11.08
CA GLU A 316 33.70 20.51 -11.80
C GLU A 316 33.81 22.00 -12.19
N VAL A 317 32.68 22.65 -12.45
CA VAL A 317 32.62 24.10 -12.74
C VAL A 317 32.49 24.96 -11.47
N LYS A 318 32.64 24.38 -10.28
CA LYS A 318 32.59 25.03 -8.96
C LYS A 318 31.28 25.76 -8.63
N ILE A 319 30.16 25.33 -9.22
CA ILE A 319 28.83 25.89 -8.93
C ILE A 319 28.03 24.99 -7.99
N GLY A 320 28.06 23.68 -8.23
CA GLY A 320 27.15 22.75 -7.56
C GLY A 320 25.79 22.71 -8.24
N TYR A 321 25.15 21.55 -8.16
CA TYR A 321 23.98 21.23 -8.98
C TYR A 321 22.70 21.95 -8.55
N TYR A 322 22.58 22.29 -7.26
CA TYR A 322 21.49 23.11 -6.72
C TYR A 322 21.45 24.49 -7.39
N ASP A 323 22.55 25.24 -7.29
CA ASP A 323 22.67 26.59 -7.84
C ASP A 323 22.66 26.61 -9.37
N ARG A 324 23.29 25.61 -10.00
CA ARG A 324 23.28 25.48 -11.46
C ARG A 324 21.85 25.25 -11.97
N PHE A 325 21.08 24.39 -11.30
CA PHE A 325 19.69 24.12 -11.66
C PHE A 325 18.84 25.37 -11.48
N LYS A 326 18.96 26.07 -10.33
CA LYS A 326 18.24 27.32 -10.06
C LYS A 326 18.54 28.40 -11.11
N THR A 327 19.80 28.53 -11.51
CA THR A 327 20.25 29.50 -12.53
C THR A 327 19.66 29.18 -13.91
N GLN A 328 19.71 27.91 -14.33
CA GLN A 328 19.17 27.48 -15.62
C GLN A 328 17.64 27.44 -15.65
N LEU A 329 17.00 27.35 -14.48
CA LEU A 329 15.55 27.51 -14.36
C LEU A 329 15.14 28.98 -14.56
N ALA A 330 15.89 29.93 -14.01
CA ALA A 330 15.66 31.36 -14.18
C ALA A 330 15.98 31.85 -15.61
N PHE A 331 17.06 31.33 -16.20
CA PHE A 331 17.50 31.69 -17.54
C PHE A 331 17.98 30.46 -18.33
N PRO A 332 17.04 29.71 -18.97
CA PRO A 332 17.36 28.50 -19.70
C PRO A 332 18.29 28.79 -20.89
N SER A 333 19.48 28.19 -20.89
CA SER A 333 20.49 28.45 -21.93
C SER A 333 21.29 27.23 -22.36
N LYS A 334 21.23 26.13 -21.60
CA LYS A 334 21.91 24.87 -21.93
C LYS A 334 20.89 23.74 -22.06
N GLU A 335 20.86 23.14 -23.24
CA GLU A 335 19.96 22.03 -23.57
C GLU A 335 20.09 20.86 -22.58
N PHE A 336 21.32 20.53 -22.16
CA PHE A 336 21.55 19.48 -21.17
C PHE A 336 20.83 19.77 -19.83
N ASP A 337 20.98 20.99 -19.30
CA ASP A 337 20.32 21.43 -18.06
C ASP A 337 18.79 21.46 -18.21
N ILE A 338 18.28 21.88 -19.37
CA ILE A 338 16.85 21.87 -19.71
C ILE A 338 16.30 20.43 -19.71
N ASN A 339 17.02 19.49 -20.33
CA ASN A 339 16.63 18.07 -20.37
C ASN A 339 16.64 17.44 -18.95
N ILE A 340 17.60 17.81 -18.10
CA ILE A 340 17.64 17.38 -16.70
C ILE A 340 16.35 17.77 -15.96
N LYS A 341 15.87 19.00 -16.12
CA LYS A 341 14.58 19.44 -15.54
C LYS A 341 13.40 18.71 -16.18
N ASN A 342 13.26 18.83 -17.50
CA ASN A 342 12.01 18.52 -18.19
C ASN A 342 11.75 17.02 -18.29
N HIS A 343 12.81 16.21 -18.38
CA HIS A 343 12.71 14.76 -18.50
C HIS A 343 13.13 14.06 -17.22
N HIS A 344 14.41 14.14 -16.82
CA HIS A 344 14.92 13.26 -15.76
C HIS A 344 14.36 13.59 -14.37
N LYS A 345 14.32 14.86 -13.95
CA LYS A 345 13.69 15.28 -12.68
C LYS A 345 12.19 14.95 -12.68
N SER A 346 11.49 15.19 -13.79
CA SER A 346 10.03 14.98 -13.88
C SER A 346 9.66 13.49 -13.86
N GLU A 347 10.41 12.64 -14.57
CA GLU A 347 10.25 11.18 -14.55
C GLU A 347 10.47 10.60 -13.15
N LEU A 348 11.55 11.02 -12.48
CA LEU A 348 11.83 10.59 -11.10
C LEU A 348 10.71 11.01 -10.14
N ASN A 349 10.26 12.27 -10.22
CA ASN A 349 9.13 12.77 -9.43
C ASN A 349 7.85 11.97 -9.68
N ARG A 350 7.51 11.69 -10.94
CA ARG A 350 6.30 10.93 -11.28
C ARG A 350 6.35 9.50 -10.74
N PHE A 351 7.50 8.84 -10.88
CA PHE A 351 7.71 7.49 -10.37
C PHE A 351 7.59 7.43 -8.84
N TRP A 352 8.27 8.33 -8.12
CA TRP A 352 8.27 8.26 -6.66
C TRP A 352 6.95 8.71 -6.03
N LYS A 353 6.22 9.64 -6.66
CA LYS A 353 4.83 9.95 -6.28
C LYS A 353 3.92 8.72 -6.42
N SER A 354 3.99 8.01 -7.55
CA SER A 354 3.16 6.80 -7.73
C SER A 354 3.54 5.67 -6.79
N VAL A 355 4.83 5.53 -6.42
CA VAL A 355 5.27 4.57 -5.40
C VAL A 355 4.71 4.92 -4.01
N VAL A 356 4.66 6.21 -3.63
CA VAL A 356 4.05 6.61 -2.36
C VAL A 356 2.55 6.31 -2.35
N GLU A 357 1.82 6.72 -3.39
CA GLU A 357 0.38 6.43 -3.54
C GLU A 357 0.08 4.91 -3.48
N GLU A 358 0.97 4.10 -4.04
CA GLU A 358 0.90 2.64 -3.99
C GLU A 358 1.05 2.08 -2.57
N VAL A 359 2.01 2.59 -1.83
CA VAL A 359 2.25 2.14 -0.45
C VAL A 359 1.06 2.51 0.42
N GLU A 360 0.49 3.71 0.23
CA GLU A 360 -0.62 4.21 1.05
C GLU A 360 -1.95 3.47 0.82
N ARG A 361 -2.18 2.95 -0.39
CA ARG A 361 -3.40 2.17 -0.72
C ARG A 361 -3.38 0.72 -0.27
N ARG A 362 -2.20 0.14 -0.09
CA ARG A 362 -2.03 -1.29 0.26
C ARG A 362 -2.24 -1.52 1.76
N PRO A 363 -2.75 -2.69 2.17
CA PRO A 363 -2.77 -3.05 3.59
C PRO A 363 -1.35 -3.07 4.16
N GLN A 364 -1.20 -2.77 5.45
CA GLN A 364 0.10 -2.63 6.10
C GLN A 364 1.02 -3.85 5.92
N SER A 365 0.47 -5.08 5.83
CA SER A 365 1.26 -6.29 5.53
C SER A 365 1.98 -6.19 4.18
N ASP A 366 1.26 -5.81 3.13
CA ASP A 366 1.77 -5.73 1.75
C ASP A 366 2.58 -4.45 1.54
N ALA A 367 2.15 -3.34 2.15
CA ALA A 367 2.86 -2.06 2.15
C ALA A 367 4.26 -2.20 2.78
N SER A 368 4.40 -2.98 3.86
CA SER A 368 5.71 -3.22 4.51
C SER A 368 6.72 -3.91 3.59
N ILE A 369 6.26 -4.87 2.77
CA ILE A 369 7.11 -5.53 1.78
C ILE A 369 7.57 -4.53 0.71
N LEU A 370 6.65 -3.71 0.21
CA LEU A 370 6.94 -2.71 -0.82
C LEU A 370 7.91 -1.63 -0.30
N LYS A 371 7.71 -1.15 0.93
CA LYS A 371 8.59 -0.19 1.60
C LYS A 371 10.01 -0.71 1.74
N ARG A 372 10.20 -1.96 2.18
CA ARG A 372 11.53 -2.59 2.28
C ARG A 372 12.26 -2.62 0.93
N ARG A 373 11.55 -2.92 -0.17
CA ARG A 373 12.12 -2.95 -1.53
C ARG A 373 12.68 -1.60 -1.98
N PHE A 374 12.07 -0.50 -1.53
CA PHE A 374 12.40 0.87 -1.96
C PHE A 374 13.14 1.70 -0.91
N LEU A 375 13.53 1.09 0.21
CA LEU A 375 14.08 1.80 1.37
C LEU A 375 15.32 2.64 1.02
N PHE A 376 16.34 2.03 0.41
CA PHE A 376 17.57 2.74 0.05
C PHE A 376 17.39 3.70 -1.12
N SER A 377 16.72 3.25 -2.19
CA SER A 377 16.54 4.05 -3.41
C SER A 377 15.63 5.25 -3.18
N GLY A 378 14.60 5.12 -2.34
CA GLY A 378 13.69 6.21 -1.99
C GLY A 378 14.39 7.27 -1.14
N ASN A 379 15.22 6.83 -0.17
CA ASN A 379 15.99 7.76 0.65
C ASN A 379 17.05 8.52 -0.18
N ASN A 380 17.72 7.82 -1.11
CA ASN A 380 18.67 8.43 -2.04
C ASN A 380 17.98 9.43 -2.98
N TYR A 381 16.84 9.05 -3.58
CA TYR A 381 16.06 9.92 -4.44
C TYR A 381 15.65 11.22 -3.73
N ARG A 382 15.10 11.13 -2.52
CA ARG A 382 14.72 12.31 -1.72
C ARG A 382 15.90 13.25 -1.53
N ARG A 383 17.03 12.74 -1.05
CA ARG A 383 18.26 13.52 -0.81
C ARG A 383 18.90 14.09 -2.08
N MET A 384 18.68 13.46 -3.23
CA MET A 384 19.18 13.93 -4.53
C MET A 384 18.27 14.99 -5.16
N ILE A 385 16.96 14.77 -5.17
CA ILE A 385 15.99 15.51 -6.00
C ILE A 385 15.23 16.58 -5.23
N GLU A 386 14.91 16.39 -3.95
CA GLU A 386 14.23 17.42 -3.15
C GLU A 386 14.98 18.77 -3.18
N PRO A 387 16.32 18.83 -3.17
CA PRO A 387 17.07 20.08 -3.44
C PRO A 387 16.67 20.81 -4.72
N LEU A 388 16.36 20.09 -5.81
CA LEU A 388 15.98 20.71 -7.09
C LEU A 388 14.55 21.27 -7.03
N ASP A 389 13.65 20.59 -6.32
CA ASP A 389 12.30 21.08 -6.06
C ASP A 389 12.32 22.30 -5.09
N ILE A 390 13.25 22.33 -4.13
CA ILE A 390 13.51 23.51 -3.29
C ILE A 390 14.01 24.70 -4.12
N ALA A 391 14.96 24.47 -5.02
CA ALA A 391 15.48 25.53 -5.90
C ALA A 391 14.38 26.20 -6.72
N GLU A 392 13.46 25.40 -7.26
CA GLU A 392 12.26 25.85 -7.99
C GLU A 392 11.30 26.62 -7.06
N TYR A 393 11.00 26.07 -5.88
CA TYR A 393 10.11 26.69 -4.89
C TYR A 393 10.53 28.11 -4.48
N TYR A 394 11.81 28.31 -4.15
CA TYR A 394 12.32 29.63 -3.75
C TYR A 394 12.53 30.58 -4.93
N LEU A 395 12.81 30.06 -6.13
CA LEU A 395 12.85 30.89 -7.34
C LEU A 395 11.47 31.47 -7.69
N GLU A 396 10.40 30.71 -7.45
CA GLU A 396 9.01 31.19 -7.55
C GLU A 396 8.63 32.23 -6.48
N GLY A 397 9.54 32.59 -5.58
CA GLY A 397 9.32 33.60 -4.54
C GLY A 397 8.56 33.09 -3.31
N ARG A 398 8.28 31.79 -3.21
CA ARG A 398 7.65 31.17 -2.04
C ARG A 398 8.60 31.13 -0.83
N LYS A 399 8.08 30.78 0.35
CA LYS A 399 8.76 30.90 1.66
C LYS A 399 8.48 29.67 2.54
N GLU A 400 9.34 29.40 3.51
CA GLU A 400 9.11 28.40 4.56
C GLU A 400 8.83 26.99 3.98
N TYR A 401 9.71 26.53 3.09
CA TYR A 401 9.51 25.27 2.35
C TYR A 401 9.27 24.07 3.28
N ARG A 402 10.06 23.95 4.35
CA ARG A 402 10.00 22.79 5.25
C ARG A 402 8.61 22.58 5.88
N THR A 403 7.91 23.67 6.20
CA THR A 403 6.64 23.63 6.94
C THR A 403 5.42 23.74 6.04
N THR A 404 5.53 24.37 4.86
CA THR A 404 4.37 24.65 4.00
C THR A 404 4.51 24.19 2.56
N GLY A 405 5.73 23.96 2.08
CA GLY A 405 6.04 23.72 0.66
C GLY A 405 6.39 22.28 0.28
N ARG A 406 6.66 21.41 1.26
CA ARG A 406 7.11 20.04 0.98
C ARG A 406 6.04 19.24 0.27
N SER A 407 6.41 18.61 -0.83
CA SER A 407 5.52 17.65 -1.49
C SER A 407 5.27 16.44 -0.58
N HIS A 408 4.00 16.01 -0.48
CA HIS A 408 3.57 14.87 0.36
C HIS A 408 4.48 13.64 0.24
N HIS A 409 4.88 13.29 -0.98
CA HIS A 409 5.70 12.12 -1.23
C HIS A 409 7.11 12.21 -0.59
N TYR A 410 7.73 13.39 -0.48
CA TYR A 410 9.01 13.55 0.24
C TYR A 410 8.85 13.33 1.73
N VAL A 411 7.77 13.87 2.31
CA VAL A 411 7.44 13.69 3.74
C VAL A 411 7.22 12.22 4.05
N MET A 412 6.47 11.50 3.21
CA MET A 412 6.24 10.05 3.38
C MET A 412 7.51 9.23 3.22
N LEU A 413 8.34 9.52 2.21
CA LEU A 413 9.63 8.83 2.02
C LEU A 413 10.57 9.04 3.21
N GLU A 414 10.61 10.25 3.78
CA GLU A 414 11.38 10.53 5.00
C GLU A 414 10.80 9.81 6.22
N LYS A 415 9.48 9.88 6.44
CA LYS A 415 8.75 9.18 7.52
C LYS A 415 9.07 7.68 7.51
N TRP A 416 9.15 7.08 6.33
CA TRP A 416 9.35 5.65 6.18
C TRP A 416 10.81 5.21 6.21
N PHE A 417 11.73 5.98 5.64
CA PHE A 417 13.10 5.51 5.37
C PHE A 417 14.20 6.30 6.11
N GLY A 418 13.85 7.45 6.68
CA GLY A 418 14.79 8.38 7.32
C GLY A 418 15.39 7.88 8.64
N MET A 419 14.78 6.88 9.30
CA MET A 419 15.24 6.39 10.60
C MET A 419 16.13 5.14 10.53
N GLU A 420 15.85 4.19 9.64
CA GLU A 420 16.51 2.88 9.64
C GLU A 420 17.84 2.90 8.86
N SER A 421 17.83 3.39 7.61
CA SER A 421 19.04 3.42 6.76
C SER A 421 20.11 4.39 7.24
N ILE A 422 19.69 5.45 7.92
CA ILE A 422 20.55 6.58 8.27
C ILE A 422 21.67 6.17 9.23
N LEU A 423 21.41 5.25 10.16
CA LEU A 423 22.38 4.81 11.17
C LEU A 423 23.55 4.07 10.52
N ILE A 424 23.24 3.16 9.59
CA ILE A 424 24.24 2.35 8.88
C ILE A 424 25.06 3.24 7.94
N GLU A 425 24.42 4.20 7.28
CA GLU A 425 25.11 5.10 6.35
C GLU A 425 26.03 6.08 7.09
N LYS A 426 25.56 6.71 8.18
CA LYS A 426 26.37 7.61 9.03
C LYS A 426 27.64 6.91 9.54
N GLU A 427 27.53 5.63 9.94
CA GLU A 427 28.69 4.87 10.42
C GLU A 427 29.76 4.69 9.32
N ARG A 428 29.34 4.47 8.06
CA ARG A 428 30.27 4.38 6.92
C ARG A 428 30.94 5.72 6.60
N CYS A 429 30.20 6.82 6.73
CA CYS A 429 30.66 8.18 6.44
C CYS A 429 31.69 8.73 7.45
N LYS A 430 31.85 8.11 8.62
CA LYS A 430 32.85 8.53 9.62
C LYS A 430 34.29 8.44 9.13
N LYS A 431 34.61 7.42 8.33
CA LYS A 431 35.99 7.15 7.84
C LYS A 431 36.18 7.37 6.34
N ARG A 432 35.09 7.33 5.56
CA ARG A 432 35.14 7.45 4.10
C ARG A 432 35.16 8.91 3.65
N ASP A 433 35.68 9.14 2.45
CA ASP A 433 35.55 10.42 1.76
C ASP A 433 34.07 10.71 1.45
N LEU A 434 33.66 11.97 1.60
CA LEU A 434 32.28 12.44 1.46
C LEU A 434 31.99 13.07 0.09
N SER A 435 32.87 12.91 -0.91
CA SER A 435 32.68 13.49 -2.25
C SER A 435 31.37 13.11 -2.91
N ASP A 436 30.86 11.91 -2.60
CA ASP A 436 29.62 11.35 -3.13
C ASP A 436 28.46 11.42 -2.12
N LEU A 437 28.70 11.96 -0.91
CA LEU A 437 27.67 12.13 0.10
C LEU A 437 26.60 13.10 -0.40
N LEU A 438 25.35 12.65 -0.35
CA LEU A 438 24.18 13.52 -0.41
C LEU A 438 23.86 14.00 1.01
N THR A 439 23.62 15.30 1.20
CA THR A 439 23.27 15.85 2.52
C THR A 439 22.11 15.06 3.14
N PHE A 440 22.22 14.64 4.40
CA PHE A 440 21.21 13.79 5.05
C PHE A 440 19.87 14.52 5.21
N ASP A 441 19.93 15.77 5.63
CA ASP A 441 18.79 16.68 5.64
C ASP A 441 18.54 17.18 4.22
N SER A 442 17.57 16.57 3.54
CA SER A 442 17.19 16.94 2.18
C SER A 442 16.58 18.34 2.08
N CYS A 443 16.20 18.94 3.21
CA CYS A 443 15.73 20.33 3.30
C CYS A 443 16.86 21.33 3.65
N PHE A 444 18.13 20.92 3.67
CA PHE A 444 19.27 21.81 3.95
C PHE A 444 19.22 23.12 3.13
N TRP A 445 18.92 23.03 1.83
CA TRP A 445 18.86 24.22 0.97
C TRP A 445 17.69 25.14 1.31
N ALA A 446 16.60 24.63 1.87
CA ALA A 446 15.50 25.48 2.34
C ALA A 446 15.96 26.35 3.52
N GLU A 447 16.73 25.78 4.46
CA GLU A 447 17.30 26.53 5.58
C GLU A 447 18.27 27.64 5.10
N VAL A 448 19.08 27.34 4.07
CA VAL A 448 19.97 28.34 3.45
C VAL A 448 19.16 29.50 2.83
N GLU A 449 18.11 29.20 2.09
CA GLU A 449 17.26 30.21 1.44
C GLU A 449 16.49 31.06 2.45
N ASP A 450 15.92 30.43 3.49
CA ASP A 450 15.24 31.15 4.58
C ASP A 450 16.22 32.07 5.32
N SER A 451 17.46 31.63 5.56
CA SER A 451 18.49 32.49 6.15
C SER A 451 18.90 33.65 5.23
N LEU A 452 19.03 33.42 3.93
CA LEU A 452 19.27 34.49 2.94
C LEU A 452 18.12 35.51 2.91
N ILE A 453 16.87 35.06 3.06
CA ILE A 453 15.70 35.95 3.16
C ILE A 453 15.79 36.81 4.42
N VAL A 454 16.17 36.22 5.56
CA VAL A 454 16.37 36.96 6.82
C VAL A 454 17.46 38.02 6.67
N ILE A 455 18.61 37.69 6.08
CA ILE A 455 19.69 38.63 5.76
C ILE A 455 19.16 39.78 4.90
N ASN A 456 18.41 39.47 3.84
CA ASN A 456 17.85 40.50 2.96
C ASN A 456 16.87 41.41 3.70
N GLN A 457 16.01 40.86 4.56
CA GLN A 457 15.09 41.64 5.39
C GLN A 457 15.84 42.60 6.32
N LEU A 458 16.88 42.12 7.02
CA LEU A 458 17.71 42.92 7.91
C LEU A 458 18.42 44.08 7.21
N ASN A 459 18.80 43.90 5.94
CA ASN A 459 19.49 44.89 5.14
C ASN A 459 18.56 45.90 4.43
N THR A 460 17.38 45.47 4.00
CA THR A 460 16.53 46.26 3.07
C THR A 460 15.25 46.81 3.70
N THR A 461 14.80 46.27 4.84
CA THR A 461 13.56 46.72 5.48
C THR A 461 13.80 48.02 6.24
N VAL A 462 13.35 49.14 5.66
CA VAL A 462 13.40 50.47 6.29
C VAL A 462 12.41 50.53 7.46
N GLY A 463 12.82 51.11 8.58
CA GLY A 463 11.95 51.27 9.75
C GLY A 463 11.65 49.99 10.52
N MET A 464 12.46 48.93 10.35
CA MET A 464 12.35 47.71 11.15
C MET A 464 12.54 48.03 12.64
N ARG A 465 11.54 47.68 13.46
CA ARG A 465 11.60 47.83 14.91
C ARG A 465 12.67 46.91 15.52
N ASP A 466 13.25 47.32 16.64
CA ASP A 466 14.34 46.60 17.30
C ASP A 466 13.91 45.21 17.79
N ASP A 467 12.67 45.05 18.28
CA ASP A 467 12.09 43.75 18.67
C ASP A 467 12.09 42.76 17.49
N VAL A 468 11.70 43.22 16.30
CA VAL A 468 11.70 42.41 15.08
C VAL A 468 13.12 42.10 14.64
N ARG A 469 14.03 43.07 14.73
CA ARG A 469 15.45 42.88 14.40
C ARG A 469 16.08 41.82 15.28
N GLU A 470 15.84 41.84 16.59
CA GLU A 470 16.34 40.84 17.53
C GLU A 470 15.84 39.44 17.18
N VAL A 471 14.56 39.29 16.83
CA VAL A 471 13.98 38.01 16.39
C VAL A 471 14.66 37.49 15.12
N LEU A 472 14.90 38.35 14.14
CA LEU A 472 15.57 37.97 12.89
C LEU A 472 17.05 37.64 13.12
N THR A 473 17.75 38.40 13.98
CA THR A 473 19.13 38.10 14.36
C THR A 473 19.23 36.75 15.06
N ARG A 474 18.28 36.41 15.93
CA ARG A 474 18.22 35.08 16.56
C ARG A 474 18.06 33.95 15.53
N LYS A 475 17.23 34.13 14.50
CA LYS A 475 17.12 33.16 13.39
C LYS A 475 18.46 32.92 12.69
N LEU A 476 19.29 33.96 12.51
CA LEU A 476 20.62 33.79 11.91
C LEU A 476 21.56 32.96 12.79
N VAL A 477 21.53 33.19 14.11
CA VAL A 477 22.33 32.43 15.08
C VAL A 477 21.86 30.97 15.16
N GLU A 478 20.55 30.73 15.13
CA GLU A 478 19.97 29.38 15.07
C GLU A 478 20.45 28.63 13.82
N PHE A 479 20.42 29.28 12.65
CA PHE A 479 20.92 28.69 11.41
C PHE A 479 22.44 28.44 11.44
N GLU A 480 23.23 29.35 11.99
CA GLU A 480 24.68 29.14 12.19
C GLU A 480 24.96 27.90 13.06
N GLY A 481 24.20 27.72 14.14
CA GLY A 481 24.28 26.54 15.01
C GLY A 481 23.96 25.25 14.27
N TYR A 482 22.87 25.25 13.49
CA TYR A 482 22.48 24.12 12.63
C TYR A 482 23.59 23.76 11.62
N VAL A 483 24.15 24.75 10.93
CA VAL A 483 25.23 24.54 9.96
C VAL A 483 26.46 23.93 10.62
N TRP A 484 26.84 24.44 11.80
CA TRP A 484 27.99 23.91 12.54
C TRP A 484 27.75 22.46 13.01
N GLU A 485 26.53 22.14 13.45
CA GLU A 485 26.15 20.80 13.87
C GLU A 485 26.31 19.78 12.72
N ILE A 486 25.74 20.05 11.55
CA ILE A 486 25.81 19.10 10.42
C ILE A 486 27.23 18.97 9.85
N ILE A 487 28.06 20.02 9.92
CA ILE A 487 29.48 19.95 9.55
C ILE A 487 30.24 19.06 10.52
N THR A 488 30.10 19.28 11.83
CA THR A 488 30.83 18.50 12.84
C THR A 488 30.42 17.03 12.85
N LYS A 489 29.16 16.73 12.56
CA LYS A 489 28.65 15.36 12.41
C LYS A 489 28.96 14.70 11.07
N ARG A 490 29.59 15.41 10.12
CA ARG A 490 29.88 14.93 8.74
C ARG A 490 28.61 14.55 7.97
N GLU A 491 27.53 15.31 8.16
CA GLU A 491 26.20 15.01 7.61
C GLU A 491 25.82 15.85 6.37
N VAL A 492 26.71 16.76 5.96
CA VAL A 492 26.51 17.66 4.82
C VAL A 492 27.50 17.41 3.69
N SER A 493 27.04 17.51 2.44
CA SER A 493 27.89 17.34 1.26
C SER A 493 28.97 18.43 1.19
N PRO A 494 30.25 18.11 0.87
CA PRO A 494 31.28 19.12 0.66
C PRO A 494 30.96 20.12 -0.47
N GLU A 495 30.00 19.80 -1.36
CA GLU A 495 29.58 20.69 -2.44
C GLU A 495 28.97 22.02 -1.97
N ILE A 496 28.55 22.12 -0.70
CA ILE A 496 28.09 23.40 -0.15
C ILE A 496 29.20 24.46 -0.14
N PHE A 497 30.47 24.06 -0.12
CA PHE A 497 31.63 24.96 -0.08
C PHE A 497 32.16 25.35 -1.47
N LEU A 498 31.48 24.95 -2.56
CA LEU A 498 31.83 25.42 -3.89
C LEU A 498 31.64 26.94 -4.00
N GLU A 499 32.56 27.62 -4.68
CA GLU A 499 32.71 29.08 -4.61
C GLU A 499 31.45 29.86 -5.04
N GLU A 500 30.71 29.33 -6.03
CA GLU A 500 29.48 29.94 -6.55
C GLU A 500 28.21 29.39 -5.89
N SER A 501 28.32 28.64 -4.80
CA SER A 501 27.15 28.06 -4.13
C SER A 501 26.35 29.13 -3.36
N SER A 502 25.04 28.92 -3.23
CA SER A 502 24.19 29.80 -2.41
C SER A 502 24.58 29.78 -0.92
N PHE A 503 25.21 28.71 -0.44
CA PHE A 503 25.74 28.65 0.93
C PHE A 503 26.98 29.56 1.08
N MET A 504 27.89 29.58 0.10
CA MET A 504 29.03 30.50 0.12
C MET A 504 28.59 31.96 -0.04
N LYS A 505 27.53 32.21 -0.81
CA LYS A 505 26.86 33.52 -0.86
C LYS A 505 26.26 33.89 0.50
N TRP A 506 25.53 32.99 1.14
CA TRP A 506 25.02 33.20 2.50
C TRP A 506 26.15 33.57 3.47
N TRP A 507 27.25 32.81 3.47
CA TRP A 507 28.40 33.08 4.33
C TRP A 507 28.98 34.48 4.09
N LYS A 508 29.14 34.89 2.82
CA LYS A 508 29.63 36.22 2.46
C LYS A 508 28.73 37.34 2.99
N GLU A 509 27.41 37.19 2.89
CA GLU A 509 26.47 38.20 3.39
C GLU A 509 26.34 38.18 4.92
N TYR A 510 26.29 36.99 5.53
CA TYR A 510 26.24 36.82 6.98
C TYR A 510 27.48 37.42 7.66
N LYS A 511 28.66 37.23 7.07
CA LYS A 511 29.93 37.80 7.56
C LYS A 511 29.88 39.34 7.64
N LYS A 512 29.13 40.02 6.76
CA LYS A 512 28.97 41.48 6.81
C LYS A 512 28.05 41.91 7.95
N ILE A 513 26.99 41.15 8.22
CA ILE A 513 25.97 41.49 9.23
C ILE A 513 26.44 41.17 10.65
N LYS A 514 27.11 40.04 10.87
CA LYS A 514 27.47 39.59 12.24
C LYS A 514 28.57 40.43 12.91
N GLY A 515 29.27 41.28 12.15
CA GLY A 515 30.36 42.11 12.65
C GLY A 515 31.53 41.30 13.22
N PHE A 516 32.04 41.77 14.37
CA PHE A 516 33.28 41.29 14.99
C PHE A 516 33.15 40.00 15.82
N ASN A 517 31.93 39.51 16.06
CA ASN A 517 31.73 38.31 16.88
C ASN A 517 32.32 37.07 16.18
N SER A 518 33.18 36.33 16.90
CA SER A 518 33.76 35.08 16.41
C SER A 518 32.97 33.86 16.90
N SER A 519 33.07 32.77 16.16
CA SER A 519 32.43 31.49 16.45
C SER A 519 33.26 30.35 15.82
N TYR A 520 32.97 29.10 16.19
CA TYR A 520 33.63 27.94 15.58
C TYR A 520 33.43 27.89 14.05
N LEU A 521 32.22 28.19 13.57
CA LEU A 521 31.97 28.28 12.13
C LEU A 521 32.76 29.44 11.51
N THR A 522 32.84 30.58 12.18
CA THR A 522 33.61 31.74 11.69
C THR A 522 35.08 31.40 11.49
N GLU A 523 35.70 30.74 12.48
CA GLU A 523 37.10 30.31 12.38
C GLU A 523 37.28 29.28 11.26
N PHE A 524 36.41 28.26 11.20
CA PHE A 524 36.42 27.22 10.18
C PHE A 524 36.34 27.79 8.76
N MET A 525 35.45 28.77 8.54
CA MET A 525 35.28 29.42 7.24
C MET A 525 36.42 30.40 6.91
N ASN A 526 36.86 31.21 7.87
CA ASN A 526 37.93 32.20 7.63
C ASN A 526 39.30 31.56 7.40
N THR A 527 39.60 30.46 8.10
CA THR A 527 40.85 29.69 7.92
C THR A 527 40.80 28.74 6.73
N ARG A 528 39.67 28.70 6.00
CA ARG A 528 39.43 27.80 4.86
C ARG A 528 39.58 26.32 5.22
N LYS A 529 39.34 25.95 6.48
CA LYS A 529 39.41 24.56 6.96
C LYS A 529 38.40 23.66 6.25
N TYR A 530 37.34 24.22 5.67
CA TYR A 530 36.39 23.52 4.81
C TYR A 530 37.02 22.86 3.57
N GLU A 531 38.20 23.29 3.11
CA GLU A 531 38.89 22.63 1.99
C GLU A 531 39.36 21.21 2.34
N SER A 532 39.58 20.96 3.63
CA SER A 532 39.93 19.64 4.19
C SER A 532 38.72 18.84 4.68
N TYR A 533 37.51 19.44 4.65
CA TYR A 533 36.30 18.80 5.13
C TYR A 533 35.91 17.61 4.25
N GLY A 534 35.42 16.55 4.90
CA GLY A 534 34.89 15.38 4.21
C GLY A 534 35.95 14.44 3.62
N LYS A 535 37.24 14.64 3.88
CA LYS A 535 38.29 13.68 3.53
C LYS A 535 38.20 12.42 4.40
N SER A 536 38.84 11.33 3.93
CA SER A 536 38.99 10.08 4.68
C SER A 536 39.84 10.29 5.93
N GLN A 537 39.49 9.60 7.03
CA GLN A 537 40.17 9.69 8.33
C GLN A 537 40.16 8.35 9.07
#